data_AF-U6HMN9-F1
#
_entry.id   AF-U6HMN9-F1
#
_cell.length_a   1.000
_cell.length_b   1.000
_cell.length_c   1.000
_cell.angle_alpha   90.00
_cell.angle_beta   90.00
_cell.angle_gamma   90.00
#
_symmetry.space_group_name_H-M   'P 1'
#
loop_
_entity.id
_entity.type
_entity.pdbx_description
1 polymer ?
#
loop_
_entity_poly.entity_id
_entity_poly.type
_entity_poly.pdbx_seq_one_letter_code
_entity_poly.pdbx_strand_id
1 'polypeptide(L)'
;MAETLRRCWRCLDTKDFPWKKDSIKSIHPSSRLFIKPPNIFCRNFDKQAIDNFKSIVDPSLYTLYALSDNDWMSNVWQHSTKLLIILNKSSVGNEGDEIAKVNDYLVEHRGKVLLVLNDDCGHSPGPQSISSASRTPDSLTETNGWIWKVLDGFLCLLNAQATPVMIVVKRDRYEITSALALLGISCAQNTEKSSLASATILYTCKPTGSPDAEILECLISLLANATASKVEVISADANKAAFSFADYFASLKQTSGLGRHPFWSEEMSSNFSISQKILSKLPKHSGLVLVSAIQTAGVGRRGNQWLSPRGAALFTAHLDLPFSRERQSFYLPHLLSWIQHLPALAVFLALNELLEESGVSMRLWNLS
;
A
#
# COMPACT_ATOMS: atom_id res chain seq x y z
N MET A 1 -21.09 47.29 -21.59
CA MET A 1 -21.46 46.74 -20.27
C MET A 1 -21.53 45.22 -20.46
N ALA A 2 -20.75 44.48 -19.68
CA ALA A 2 -20.16 43.20 -20.07
C ALA A 2 -21.15 42.03 -20.06
N GLU A 3 -21.42 41.48 -21.24
CA GLU A 3 -22.10 40.21 -21.43
C GLU A 3 -21.12 39.09 -21.06
N THR A 4 -21.46 38.35 -20.02
CA THR A 4 -20.58 37.36 -19.40
C THR A 4 -20.45 36.16 -20.34
N LEU A 5 -19.34 36.10 -21.08
CA LEU A 5 -18.93 34.96 -21.91
C LEU A 5 -19.04 33.67 -21.09
N ARG A 6 -20.12 32.91 -21.33
CA ARG A 6 -20.26 31.52 -20.91
C ARG A 6 -19.14 30.72 -21.58
N ARG A 7 -18.02 30.51 -20.88
CA ARG A 7 -17.07 29.45 -21.23
C ARG A 7 -17.71 28.10 -20.87
N CYS A 8 -18.57 27.65 -21.77
CA CYS A 8 -19.19 26.32 -21.76
C CYS A 8 -18.20 25.30 -22.37
N TRP A 9 -18.33 24.04 -21.97
CA TRP A 9 -17.48 22.89 -22.36
C TRP A 9 -17.36 22.63 -23.88
N ARG A 10 -18.05 23.39 -24.73
CA ARG A 10 -17.86 23.38 -26.19
C ARG A 10 -16.50 23.93 -26.65
N CYS A 11 -15.64 24.37 -25.74
CA CYS A 11 -14.28 24.83 -26.03
C CYS A 11 -13.19 23.77 -25.83
N LEU A 12 -13.54 22.54 -25.45
CA LEU A 12 -12.61 21.41 -25.45
C LEU A 12 -12.94 20.56 -26.66
N ASP A 13 -12.29 20.88 -27.78
CA ASP A 13 -12.43 20.10 -28.99
C ASP A 13 -11.55 18.84 -28.84
N THR A 14 -12.02 17.69 -29.30
CA THR A 14 -11.28 16.40 -29.09
C THR A 14 -9.91 16.40 -29.75
N LYS A 15 -9.69 17.29 -30.71
CA LYS A 15 -8.40 17.62 -31.34
C LYS A 15 -7.41 18.38 -30.44
N ASP A 16 -7.87 18.97 -29.32
CA ASP A 16 -7.03 19.63 -28.31
C ASP A 16 -6.37 18.61 -27.36
N PHE A 17 -6.83 17.35 -27.39
CA PHE A 17 -6.14 16.22 -26.78
C PHE A 17 -5.20 15.64 -27.85
N PRO A 18 -3.87 15.69 -27.65
CA PRO A 18 -2.92 15.24 -28.66
C PRO A 18 -2.94 13.72 -28.76
N TRP A 19 -3.84 13.18 -29.58
CA TRP A 19 -3.76 11.81 -30.08
C TRP A 19 -2.77 11.82 -31.24
N LYS A 20 -1.53 11.35 -30.99
CA LYS A 20 -0.56 11.06 -32.05
C LYS A 20 -0.16 9.60 -31.97
N LYS A 21 -0.40 8.90 -33.07
CA LYS A 21 -0.09 7.48 -33.31
C LYS A 21 1.41 7.17 -33.41
N ASP A 22 2.27 8.17 -33.23
CA ASP A 22 3.70 8.05 -33.46
C ASP A 22 4.46 8.39 -32.18
N SER A 23 5.05 7.36 -31.56
CA SER A 23 6.33 7.35 -30.81
C SER A 23 6.25 6.74 -29.41
N ILE A 24 6.07 5.43 -29.30
CA ILE A 24 6.59 4.68 -28.14
C ILE A 24 7.35 3.46 -28.68
N LYS A 25 8.67 3.42 -28.43
CA LYS A 25 9.49 2.26 -28.79
C LYS A 25 9.22 1.15 -27.78
N SER A 26 9.02 -0.05 -28.31
CA SER A 26 8.64 -1.29 -27.63
C SER A 26 9.22 -1.47 -26.22
N ILE A 27 8.35 -1.54 -25.22
CA ILE A 27 8.69 -2.02 -23.88
C ILE A 27 8.48 -3.53 -23.88
N HIS A 28 9.56 -4.31 -23.76
CA HIS A 28 9.47 -5.76 -23.62
C HIS A 28 8.92 -6.12 -22.22
N PRO A 29 7.74 -6.79 -22.10
CA PRO A 29 7.23 -7.22 -20.82
C PRO A 29 7.90 -8.53 -20.40
N SER A 30 8.73 -8.50 -19.34
CA SER A 30 9.07 -9.72 -18.62
C SER A 30 7.84 -10.16 -17.82
N SER A 31 7.21 -11.25 -18.23
CA SER A 31 5.99 -11.80 -17.61
C SER A 31 6.30 -12.47 -16.26
N ARG A 32 6.32 -11.68 -15.18
CA ARG A 32 6.00 -12.19 -13.84
C ARG A 32 4.56 -11.79 -13.54
N LEU A 33 3.68 -12.80 -13.39
CA LEU A 33 2.31 -12.57 -12.94
C LEU A 33 2.35 -12.07 -11.50
N PHE A 34 2.14 -10.76 -11.31
CA PHE A 34 2.06 -10.15 -9.99
C PHE A 34 0.67 -10.42 -9.39
N ILE A 35 0.56 -11.48 -8.59
CA ILE A 35 -0.65 -11.81 -7.83
C ILE A 35 -0.62 -11.02 -6.51
N LYS A 36 -1.78 -10.49 -6.09
CA LYS A 36 -1.92 -9.77 -4.81
C LYS A 36 -1.38 -10.64 -3.66
N PRO A 37 -0.46 -10.11 -2.83
CA PRO A 37 -0.01 -10.78 -1.62
C PRO A 37 -1.17 -11.19 -0.69
N PRO A 38 -1.15 -12.38 -0.08
CA PRO A 38 -2.15 -12.83 0.90
C PRO A 38 -2.32 -11.87 2.09
N ASN A 39 -3.54 -11.80 2.64
CA ASN A 39 -3.85 -10.89 3.76
C ASN A 39 -3.55 -11.54 5.12
N ILE A 40 -3.04 -10.75 6.05
CA ILE A 40 -2.93 -11.05 7.48
C ILE A 40 -3.78 -10.04 8.23
N PHE A 41 -4.74 -10.49 9.03
CA PHE A 41 -5.62 -9.61 9.79
C PHE A 41 -5.24 -9.60 11.27
N CYS A 42 -5.15 -8.42 11.86
CA CYS A 42 -4.81 -8.19 13.25
C CYS A 42 -6.04 -7.67 14.00
N ARG A 43 -6.62 -8.48 14.88
CA ARG A 43 -7.75 -8.11 15.74
C ARG A 43 -7.24 -7.68 17.12
N ASN A 44 -7.86 -6.63 17.66
CA ASN A 44 -7.53 -6.07 18.98
C ASN A 44 -6.15 -5.41 19.12
N PHE A 45 -5.49 -5.10 18.00
CA PHE A 45 -4.24 -4.35 18.00
C PHE A 45 -4.48 -2.84 17.88
N ASP A 46 -3.68 -2.06 18.61
CA ASP A 46 -3.53 -0.64 18.32
C ASP A 46 -2.62 -0.42 17.11
N LYS A 47 -2.55 0.82 16.62
CA LYS A 47 -1.75 1.17 15.45
C LYS A 47 -0.26 0.85 15.65
N GLN A 48 0.27 1.12 16.84
CA GLN A 48 1.68 0.93 17.16
C GLN A 48 2.07 -0.56 17.09
N ALA A 49 1.21 -1.43 17.63
CA ALA A 49 1.44 -2.86 17.63
C ALA A 49 1.31 -3.45 16.21
N ILE A 50 0.40 -2.95 15.38
CA ILE A 50 0.35 -3.33 13.95
C ILE A 50 1.64 -2.93 13.22
N ASP A 51 2.13 -1.71 13.45
CA ASP A 51 3.36 -1.22 12.82
C ASP A 51 4.58 -2.05 13.26
N ASN A 52 4.62 -2.52 14.51
CA ASN A 52 5.65 -3.47 14.97
C ASN A 52 5.57 -4.80 14.20
N PHE A 53 4.38 -5.37 14.01
CA PHE A 53 4.22 -6.60 13.23
C PHE A 53 4.56 -6.42 11.73
N LYS A 54 4.30 -5.24 11.15
CA LYS A 54 4.75 -4.91 9.78
C LYS A 54 6.26 -4.93 9.62
N SER A 55 7.02 -4.67 10.68
CA SER A 55 8.48 -4.75 10.64
C SER A 55 9.02 -6.20 10.70
N ILE A 56 8.18 -7.15 11.15
CA ILE A 56 8.53 -8.56 11.30
C ILE A 56 8.13 -9.36 10.05
N VAL A 57 6.96 -9.09 9.47
CA VAL A 57 6.44 -9.81 8.30
C VAL A 57 6.94 -9.17 7.01
N ASP A 58 7.31 -9.98 6.01
CA ASP A 58 7.75 -9.48 4.71
C ASP A 58 6.62 -8.74 3.96
N PRO A 59 6.74 -7.42 3.70
CA PRO A 59 5.70 -6.63 3.04
C PRO A 59 5.57 -6.95 1.53
N SER A 60 6.54 -7.65 0.94
CA SER A 60 6.46 -8.13 -0.44
C SER A 60 5.65 -9.42 -0.58
N LEU A 61 5.51 -10.19 0.51
CA LEU A 61 4.85 -11.50 0.53
C LEU A 61 3.47 -11.47 1.20
N TYR A 62 3.21 -10.53 2.11
CA TYR A 62 1.95 -10.45 2.86
C TYR A 62 1.48 -9.01 3.05
N THR A 63 0.16 -8.85 3.21
CA THR A 63 -0.45 -7.55 3.53
C THR A 63 -1.10 -7.57 4.91
N LEU A 64 -0.67 -6.70 5.82
CA LEU A 64 -1.25 -6.61 7.16
C LEU A 64 -2.37 -5.56 7.25
N TYR A 65 -3.51 -5.96 7.81
CA TYR A 65 -4.67 -5.10 8.05
C TYR A 65 -5.12 -5.14 9.51
N ALA A 66 -5.56 -4.00 10.04
CA ALA A 66 -6.36 -3.97 11.26
C ALA A 66 -7.74 -4.55 10.95
N LEU A 67 -8.24 -5.46 11.80
CA LEU A 67 -9.59 -5.99 11.66
C LEU A 67 -10.54 -5.22 12.59
N SER A 68 -11.41 -4.41 12.01
CA SER A 68 -12.41 -3.64 12.75
C SER A 68 -13.54 -4.54 13.27
N ASP A 69 -14.31 -4.07 14.25
CA ASP A 69 -15.46 -4.84 14.76
C ASP A 69 -16.55 -5.02 13.70
N ASN A 70 -16.77 -4.03 12.83
CA ASN A 70 -17.71 -4.15 11.73
C ASN A 70 -17.28 -5.25 10.74
N ASP A 71 -16.00 -5.27 10.37
CA ASP A 71 -15.47 -6.27 9.46
C ASP A 71 -15.49 -7.66 10.11
N TRP A 72 -15.15 -7.76 11.40
CA TRP A 72 -15.25 -9.00 12.19
C TRP A 72 -16.67 -9.59 12.14
N MET A 73 -17.69 -8.73 12.21
CA MET A 73 -19.09 -9.15 12.13
C MET A 73 -19.49 -9.65 10.74
N SER A 74 -18.89 -9.13 9.68
CA SER A 74 -19.26 -9.43 8.28
C SER A 74 -18.84 -10.81 7.75
N ASN A 75 -18.00 -11.57 8.46
CA ASN A 75 -17.38 -12.85 8.04
C ASN A 75 -16.56 -12.82 6.73
N VAL A 76 -16.62 -11.74 5.92
CA VAL A 76 -15.93 -11.60 4.62
C VAL A 76 -14.42 -11.78 4.74
N TRP A 77 -13.83 -11.37 5.87
CA TRP A 77 -12.40 -11.46 6.10
C TRP A 77 -11.90 -12.92 6.02
N GLN A 78 -12.67 -13.90 6.50
CA GLN A 78 -12.26 -15.30 6.66
C GLN A 78 -11.74 -15.92 5.35
N HIS A 79 -12.41 -15.66 4.23
CA HIS A 79 -12.04 -16.19 2.91
C HIS A 79 -10.71 -15.66 2.36
N SER A 80 -10.31 -14.46 2.77
CA SER A 80 -9.13 -13.78 2.23
C SER A 80 -7.95 -13.76 3.20
N THR A 81 -8.12 -14.35 4.39
CA THR A 81 -7.17 -14.30 5.50
C THR A 81 -6.25 -15.51 5.47
N LYS A 82 -4.95 -15.27 5.28
CA LYS A 82 -3.91 -16.29 5.40
C LYS A 82 -3.54 -16.58 6.85
N LEU A 83 -3.52 -15.54 7.67
CA LEU A 83 -3.26 -15.61 9.11
C LEU A 83 -4.13 -14.58 9.83
N LEU A 84 -4.81 -15.01 10.87
CA LEU A 84 -5.47 -14.14 11.84
C LEU A 84 -4.59 -14.00 13.09
N ILE A 85 -4.23 -12.78 13.46
CA ILE A 85 -3.51 -12.48 14.70
C ILE A 85 -4.51 -11.84 15.66
N ILE A 86 -4.66 -12.42 16.85
CA ILE A 86 -5.59 -11.92 17.88
C ILE A 86 -4.77 -11.53 19.10
N LEU A 87 -4.89 -10.27 19.53
CA LEU A 87 -4.43 -9.86 20.85
C LEU A 87 -5.53 -10.13 21.86
N ASN A 88 -5.23 -10.91 22.89
CA ASN A 88 -6.16 -11.17 23.98
C ASN A 88 -6.41 -9.86 24.76
N LYS A 89 -7.67 -9.44 24.85
CA LYS A 89 -8.08 -8.29 25.66
C LYS A 89 -8.65 -8.80 26.99
N SER A 90 -8.32 -8.09 28.07
CA SER A 90 -9.06 -8.22 29.32
C SER A 90 -10.42 -7.52 29.15
N SER A 91 -11.51 -8.30 29.06
CA SER A 91 -12.88 -8.00 29.52
C SER A 91 -14.05 -7.87 28.50
N VAL A 92 -15.21 -8.36 28.98
CA VAL A 92 -16.64 -8.09 28.68
C VAL A 92 -17.14 -8.24 27.23
N GLY A 93 -16.77 -9.31 26.53
CA GLY A 93 -17.43 -9.75 25.29
C GLY A 93 -18.14 -11.08 25.48
N ASN A 94 -19.05 -11.43 24.56
CA ASN A 94 -19.58 -12.80 24.48
C ASN A 94 -18.47 -13.72 23.95
N GLU A 95 -17.60 -14.21 24.84
CA GLU A 95 -16.43 -15.05 24.50
C GLU A 95 -16.83 -16.28 23.66
N GLY A 96 -18.05 -16.80 23.85
CA GLY A 96 -18.58 -17.92 23.07
C GLY A 96 -18.71 -17.64 21.57
N ASP A 97 -19.17 -16.45 21.19
CA ASP A 97 -19.34 -16.08 19.77
C ASP A 97 -17.99 -15.86 19.08
N GLU A 98 -17.00 -15.34 19.82
CA GLU A 98 -15.65 -15.17 19.29
C GLU A 98 -14.96 -16.52 19.08
N ILE A 99 -15.09 -17.45 20.03
CA ILE A 99 -14.55 -18.81 19.92
C ILE A 99 -15.20 -19.54 18.74
N ALA A 100 -16.53 -19.46 18.59
CA ALA A 100 -17.24 -20.08 17.48
C ALA A 100 -16.72 -19.56 16.12
N LYS A 101 -16.58 -18.25 15.96
CA LYS A 101 -16.04 -17.65 14.73
C LYS A 101 -14.60 -18.07 14.41
N VAL A 102 -13.74 -18.14 15.43
CA VAL A 102 -12.37 -18.60 15.25
C VAL A 102 -12.35 -20.07 14.84
N ASN A 103 -13.22 -20.89 15.44
CA ASN A 103 -13.38 -22.28 15.08
C ASN A 103 -13.87 -22.44 13.63
N ASP A 104 -14.86 -21.67 13.18
CA ASP A 104 -15.34 -21.69 11.80
C ASP A 104 -14.21 -21.31 10.83
N TYR A 105 -13.43 -20.28 11.15
CA TYR A 105 -12.25 -19.90 10.36
C TYR A 105 -11.19 -21.02 10.27
N LEU A 106 -10.91 -21.70 11.38
CA LEU A 106 -9.96 -22.81 11.41
C LEU A 106 -10.46 -24.05 10.63
N VAL A 107 -11.74 -24.39 10.77
CA VAL A 107 -12.33 -25.62 10.24
C VAL A 107 -12.78 -25.45 8.79
N GLU A 108 -13.59 -24.43 8.50
CA GLU A 108 -14.19 -24.23 7.17
C GLU A 108 -13.21 -23.59 6.19
N HIS A 109 -12.42 -22.62 6.66
CA HIS A 109 -11.50 -21.86 5.81
C HIS A 109 -10.05 -22.34 5.85
N ARG A 110 -9.77 -23.41 6.61
CA ARG A 110 -8.40 -23.95 6.83
C ARG A 110 -7.43 -22.84 7.24
N GLY A 111 -7.95 -21.92 8.05
CA GLY A 111 -7.26 -20.74 8.52
C GLY A 111 -6.10 -21.07 9.46
N LYS A 112 -5.31 -20.05 9.76
CA LYS A 112 -4.26 -20.12 10.76
C LYS A 112 -4.39 -18.97 11.75
N VAL A 113 -4.12 -19.23 13.03
CA VAL A 113 -4.30 -18.25 14.09
C VAL A 113 -3.03 -18.10 14.93
N LEU A 114 -2.63 -16.86 15.17
CA LEU A 114 -1.63 -16.52 16.17
C LEU A 114 -2.34 -15.77 17.32
N LEU A 115 -2.43 -16.40 18.48
CA LEU A 115 -3.02 -15.79 19.67
C LEU A 115 -1.92 -15.19 20.54
N VAL A 116 -1.97 -13.89 20.78
CA VAL A 116 -1.01 -13.15 21.60
C VAL A 116 -1.66 -12.82 22.95
N LEU A 117 -1.09 -13.34 24.03
CA LEU A 117 -1.56 -13.11 25.40
C LEU A 117 -0.85 -11.87 26.00
N ASN A 118 -1.63 -10.99 26.66
CA ASN A 118 -1.11 -9.83 27.39
C ASN A 118 -0.81 -10.20 28.86
N ASP A 119 0.27 -9.64 29.45
CA ASP A 119 0.72 -9.98 30.81
C ASP A 119 -0.16 -9.39 31.93
N ASP A 120 -1.06 -8.45 31.61
CA ASP A 120 -1.88 -7.74 32.61
C ASP A 120 -3.02 -8.57 33.22
N CYS A 121 -3.16 -9.86 32.88
CA CYS A 121 -4.18 -10.74 33.46
C CYS A 121 -3.75 -11.30 34.83
N GLY A 122 -3.41 -10.41 35.77
CA GLY A 122 -3.41 -10.75 37.19
C GLY A 122 -4.78 -10.45 37.76
N HIS A 123 -5.73 -11.40 37.74
CA HIS A 123 -6.81 -11.58 38.74
C HIS A 123 -7.70 -12.78 38.34
N SER A 124 -7.70 -13.81 39.22
CA SER A 124 -8.63 -14.95 39.40
C SER A 124 -9.16 -15.78 38.21
N PRO A 125 -9.18 -17.12 38.34
CA PRO A 125 -9.71 -18.02 37.32
C PRO A 125 -11.26 -17.99 37.33
N GLY A 126 -11.86 -17.26 36.38
CA GLY A 126 -13.23 -17.51 35.95
C GLY A 126 -13.29 -18.72 35.00
N PRO A 127 -14.40 -19.46 34.94
CA PRO A 127 -14.50 -20.64 34.10
C PRO A 127 -14.56 -20.21 32.62
N GLN A 128 -13.64 -20.78 31.81
CA GLN A 128 -13.64 -20.78 30.33
C GLN A 128 -13.08 -19.56 29.56
N SER A 129 -12.04 -18.90 30.06
CA SER A 129 -11.18 -18.10 29.18
C SER A 129 -10.17 -19.02 28.47
N ILE A 130 -9.77 -18.74 27.23
CA ILE A 130 -8.82 -19.55 26.41
C ILE A 130 -7.47 -19.77 27.14
N SER A 131 -7.14 -18.91 28.11
CA SER A 131 -6.01 -19.04 29.02
C SER A 131 -6.09 -20.24 29.99
N SER A 132 -7.28 -20.76 30.27
CA SER A 132 -7.50 -21.88 31.21
C SER A 132 -7.08 -23.25 30.66
N ALA A 133 -6.86 -23.36 29.35
CA ALA A 133 -6.32 -24.58 28.71
C ALA A 133 -4.82 -24.83 29.00
N SER A 134 -4.13 -23.91 29.70
CA SER A 134 -2.69 -24.00 30.00
C SER A 134 -2.35 -24.71 31.32
N ARG A 135 -3.23 -25.55 31.88
CA ARG A 135 -2.89 -26.36 33.09
C ARG A 135 -2.53 -27.80 32.73
N THR A 136 -1.24 -28.07 32.87
CA THR A 136 -0.50 -29.36 32.84
C THR A 136 -0.31 -30.08 31.50
N PRO A 137 0.92 -30.58 31.18
CA PRO A 137 1.44 -30.62 29.82
C PRO A 137 1.36 -31.97 29.10
N ASP A 138 0.91 -33.06 29.76
CA ASP A 138 1.29 -34.39 29.29
C ASP A 138 0.20 -35.19 28.57
N SER A 139 -1.01 -34.63 28.39
CA SER A 139 -2.06 -35.25 27.59
C SER A 139 -3.22 -34.28 27.38
N LEU A 140 -3.06 -33.32 26.47
CA LEU A 140 -4.17 -32.42 26.12
C LEU A 140 -5.05 -33.11 25.06
N THR A 141 -6.32 -33.27 25.44
CA THR A 141 -7.43 -33.96 24.77
C THR A 141 -7.41 -33.94 23.23
N GLU A 142 -7.52 -35.12 22.62
CA GLU A 142 -7.94 -35.29 21.22
C GLU A 142 -9.44 -35.00 21.08
N THR A 143 -9.79 -34.00 20.29
CA THR A 143 -11.17 -33.74 19.89
C THR A 143 -11.22 -33.58 18.38
N ASN A 144 -11.94 -34.47 17.70
CA ASN A 144 -12.17 -34.43 16.25
C ASN A 144 -10.87 -34.39 15.40
N GLY A 145 -9.79 -35.03 15.86
CA GLY A 145 -8.50 -35.05 15.17
C GLY A 145 -7.65 -33.78 15.35
N TRP A 146 -8.02 -32.89 16.28
CA TRP A 146 -7.23 -31.74 16.69
C TRP A 146 -6.55 -32.03 18.03
N ILE A 147 -5.27 -31.65 18.13
CA ILE A 147 -4.42 -31.99 19.28
C ILE A 147 -3.69 -30.75 19.76
N TRP A 148 -3.76 -30.48 21.05
CA TRP A 148 -2.90 -29.48 21.68
C TRP A 148 -1.56 -30.11 22.06
N LYS A 149 -0.46 -29.48 21.63
CA LYS A 149 0.90 -29.94 21.93
C LYS A 149 1.85 -28.76 22.08
N VAL A 150 2.87 -28.91 22.92
CA VAL A 150 3.97 -27.94 22.99
C VAL A 150 4.99 -28.27 21.90
N LEU A 151 5.26 -27.31 21.00
CA LEU A 151 6.29 -27.40 19.95
C LEU A 151 7.22 -26.20 20.06
N ASP A 152 8.53 -26.45 20.13
CA ASP A 152 9.58 -25.41 20.27
C ASP A 152 9.28 -24.38 21.37
N GLY A 153 8.68 -24.84 22.48
CA GLY A 153 8.30 -24.00 23.62
C GLY A 153 6.99 -23.21 23.45
N PHE A 154 6.32 -23.33 22.30
CA PHE A 154 5.01 -22.73 22.05
C PHE A 154 3.87 -23.73 22.25
N LEU A 155 2.76 -23.26 22.82
CA LEU A 155 1.52 -24.05 22.86
C LEU A 155 0.85 -23.98 21.49
N CYS A 156 0.76 -25.12 20.82
CA CYS A 156 0.22 -25.25 19.47
C CYS A 156 -1.03 -26.12 19.47
N LEU A 157 -2.03 -25.72 18.70
CA LEU A 157 -3.10 -26.58 18.23
C LEU A 157 -2.72 -27.13 16.86
N LEU A 158 -2.72 -28.45 16.73
CA LEU A 158 -2.40 -29.18 15.51
C LEU A 158 -3.69 -29.75 14.92
N ASN A 159 -3.78 -29.77 13.59
CA ASN A 159 -4.83 -30.51 12.89
C ASN A 159 -4.47 -32.00 12.71
N ALA A 160 -5.35 -32.76 12.05
CA ALA A 160 -5.18 -34.19 11.81
C ALA A 160 -3.92 -34.55 11.00
N GLN A 161 -3.30 -33.59 10.30
CA GLN A 161 -2.04 -33.76 9.58
C GLN A 161 -0.80 -33.41 10.43
N ALA A 162 -0.98 -33.22 11.74
CA ALA A 162 0.05 -32.76 12.67
C ALA A 162 0.69 -31.40 12.26
N THR A 163 -0.05 -30.54 11.57
CA THR A 163 0.42 -29.20 11.22
C THR A 163 -0.13 -28.16 12.19
N PRO A 164 0.70 -27.20 12.67
CA PRO A 164 0.23 -26.11 13.52
C PRO A 164 -0.77 -25.22 12.78
N VAL A 165 -1.93 -25.03 13.40
CA VAL A 165 -3.05 -24.23 12.89
C VAL A 165 -3.42 -23.10 13.85
N MET A 166 -3.15 -23.25 15.15
CA MET A 166 -3.14 -22.14 16.09
C MET A 166 -1.89 -22.21 16.96
N ILE A 167 -1.24 -21.06 17.21
CA ILE A 167 -0.12 -20.94 18.15
C ILE A 167 -0.42 -19.86 19.17
N VAL A 168 -0.16 -20.13 20.44
CA VAL A 168 -0.32 -19.19 21.55
C VAL A 168 1.05 -18.67 21.97
N VAL A 169 1.20 -17.35 21.95
CA VAL A 169 2.44 -16.64 22.32
C VAL A 169 2.14 -15.66 23.45
N LYS A 170 3.06 -15.57 24.40
CA LYS A 170 3.01 -14.58 25.48
C LYS A 170 3.80 -13.34 25.07
N ARG A 171 3.21 -12.14 25.19
CA ARG A 171 3.77 -10.89 24.66
C ARG A 171 5.19 -10.60 25.15
N ASP A 172 5.51 -10.95 26.39
CA ASP A 172 6.79 -10.65 27.03
C ASP A 172 7.82 -11.80 26.96
N ARG A 173 7.51 -12.93 26.28
CA ARG A 173 8.42 -14.08 26.16
C ARG A 173 8.54 -14.60 24.73
N TYR A 174 9.65 -14.22 24.08
CA TYR A 174 10.28 -14.80 22.88
C TYR A 174 9.62 -14.64 21.49
N GLU A 175 10.48 -14.87 20.48
CA GLU A 175 10.43 -14.47 19.07
C GLU A 175 9.14 -14.85 18.32
N ILE A 176 8.28 -13.85 18.10
CA ILE A 176 7.13 -13.93 17.18
C ILE A 176 7.54 -14.52 15.82
N THR A 177 8.77 -14.25 15.37
CA THR A 177 9.37 -14.81 14.15
C THR A 177 9.32 -16.33 14.10
N SER A 178 9.67 -17.01 15.19
CA SER A 178 9.72 -18.47 15.28
C SER A 178 8.31 -19.08 15.28
N ALA A 179 7.35 -18.44 15.95
CA ALA A 179 5.94 -18.82 15.89
C ALA A 179 5.35 -18.63 14.48
N LEU A 180 5.69 -17.53 13.81
CA LEU A 180 5.29 -17.27 12.43
C LEU A 180 5.88 -18.33 11.47
N ALA A 181 7.13 -18.72 11.66
CA ALA A 181 7.78 -19.77 10.86
C ALA A 181 7.06 -21.13 11.00
N LEU A 182 6.67 -21.52 12.23
CA LEU A 182 5.87 -22.74 12.47
C LEU A 182 4.50 -22.68 11.78
N LEU A 183 3.92 -21.48 11.63
CA LEU A 183 2.70 -21.25 10.87
C LEU A 183 2.94 -21.15 9.35
N GLY A 184 4.18 -21.29 8.88
CA GLY A 184 4.54 -21.18 7.47
C GLY A 184 4.41 -19.76 6.92
N ILE A 185 4.59 -18.75 7.79
CA ILE A 185 4.60 -17.34 7.43
C ILE A 185 6.05 -16.89 7.34
N SER A 186 6.44 -16.42 6.15
CA SER A 186 7.80 -15.91 5.95
C SER A 186 7.94 -14.55 6.62
N CYS A 187 8.87 -14.46 7.57
CA CYS A 187 9.27 -13.18 8.15
C CYS A 187 10.21 -12.46 7.19
N ALA A 188 10.24 -11.13 7.28
CA ALA A 188 11.27 -10.36 6.62
C ALA A 188 12.62 -10.93 7.08
N GLN A 189 13.45 -11.38 6.14
CA GLN A 189 14.77 -11.85 6.54
C GLN A 189 15.44 -10.71 7.30
N ASN A 190 15.97 -11.03 8.48
CA ASN A 190 17.15 -10.34 9.00
C ASN A 190 18.28 -10.64 8.01
N THR A 191 18.18 -10.17 6.77
CA THR A 191 19.31 -9.48 6.18
C THR A 191 19.73 -8.59 7.32
N GLU A 192 20.95 -8.78 7.83
CA GLU A 192 21.60 -7.76 8.62
C GLU A 192 21.05 -6.44 8.09
N LYS A 193 20.40 -5.66 8.96
CA LYS A 193 20.34 -4.24 8.72
C LYS A 193 21.80 -3.89 8.57
N SER A 194 22.32 -4.01 7.35
CA SER A 194 23.54 -3.40 6.94
C SER A 194 23.23 -1.99 7.38
N SER A 195 23.99 -1.56 8.35
CA SER A 195 23.88 -0.30 9.03
C SER A 195 24.13 0.88 8.09
N LEU A 196 24.06 0.67 6.77
CA LEU A 196 23.48 1.63 5.86
C LEU A 196 22.00 1.29 5.70
N ALA A 197 21.14 2.01 6.46
CA ALA A 197 19.97 2.55 5.80
C ALA A 197 20.50 3.19 4.51
N SER A 198 20.34 2.52 3.36
CA SER A 198 20.67 3.13 2.09
C SER A 198 19.74 4.32 2.06
N ALA A 199 20.28 5.50 2.40
CA ALA A 199 19.51 6.73 2.42
C ALA A 199 18.75 6.74 1.12
N THR A 200 17.41 6.79 1.18
CA THR A 200 16.59 6.86 -0.02
C THR A 200 17.20 7.96 -0.87
N ILE A 201 17.70 7.63 -2.07
CA ILE A 201 18.27 8.64 -2.96
C ILE A 201 17.17 9.03 -3.91
N LEU A 202 16.84 10.32 -3.93
CA LEU A 202 15.91 10.89 -4.89
C LEU A 202 16.72 11.40 -6.07
N TYR A 203 16.50 10.80 -7.23
CA TYR A 203 17.12 11.23 -8.46
C TYR A 203 16.19 12.19 -9.20
N THR A 204 16.75 13.27 -9.71
CA THR A 204 16.07 14.17 -10.63
C THR A 204 17.05 14.57 -11.73
N CYS A 205 16.59 15.25 -12.77
CA CYS A 205 17.44 15.78 -13.82
C CYS A 205 17.14 17.26 -14.02
N LYS A 206 18.14 18.01 -14.49
CA LYS A 206 17.93 19.41 -14.88
C LYS A 206 17.16 19.46 -16.20
N PRO A 207 15.97 20.10 -16.25
CA PRO A 207 15.36 20.44 -17.52
C PRO A 207 16.22 21.49 -18.24
N THR A 208 16.26 21.41 -19.57
CA THR A 208 16.99 22.35 -20.42
C THR A 208 16.21 23.67 -20.55
N GLY A 209 16.34 24.59 -19.58
CA GLY A 209 15.68 25.90 -19.62
C GLY A 209 15.86 26.75 -18.35
N SER A 210 15.99 28.08 -18.50
CA SER A 210 16.33 29.03 -17.42
C SER A 210 15.24 29.33 -16.36
N PRO A 211 13.91 29.27 -16.61
CA PRO A 211 12.91 29.49 -15.55
C PRO A 211 12.64 28.23 -14.69
N ASP A 212 13.04 27.05 -15.16
CA ASP A 212 12.84 25.79 -14.46
C ASP A 212 13.89 25.56 -13.35
N ALA A 213 15.03 26.25 -13.41
CA ALA A 213 16.12 26.08 -12.46
C ALA A 213 15.72 26.50 -11.02
N GLU A 214 15.05 27.63 -10.85
CA GLU A 214 14.63 28.11 -9.52
C GLU A 214 13.56 27.20 -8.90
N ILE A 215 12.60 26.74 -9.72
CA ILE A 215 11.57 25.79 -9.30
C ILE A 215 12.23 24.48 -8.87
N LEU A 216 13.17 23.97 -9.68
CA LEU A 216 13.90 22.75 -9.38
C LEU A 216 14.66 22.85 -8.05
N GLU A 217 15.41 23.93 -7.81
CA GLU A 217 16.14 24.10 -6.55
C GLU A 217 15.19 24.18 -5.34
N CYS A 218 14.06 24.84 -5.48
CA CYS A 218 13.01 24.85 -4.45
C CYS A 218 12.47 23.43 -4.18
N LEU A 219 12.18 22.66 -5.24
CA LEU A 219 11.71 21.28 -5.12
C LEU A 219 12.74 20.35 -4.48
N ILE A 220 14.02 20.49 -4.85
CA ILE A 220 15.14 19.75 -4.25
C ILE A 220 15.17 19.99 -2.74
N SER A 221 15.12 21.25 -2.30
CA SER A 221 15.10 21.63 -0.89
C SER A 221 13.88 21.06 -0.15
N LEU A 222 12.68 21.19 -0.72
CA LEU A 222 11.45 20.69 -0.11
C LEU A 222 11.45 19.18 0.05
N LEU A 223 11.89 18.45 -0.98
CA LEU A 223 11.89 16.99 -0.98
C LEU A 223 12.98 16.42 -0.08
N ALA A 224 14.19 16.98 -0.12
CA ALA A 224 15.27 16.58 0.80
C ALA A 224 14.81 16.67 2.26
N ASN A 225 14.13 17.77 2.62
CA ASN A 225 13.57 17.96 3.96
C ASN A 225 12.42 17.00 4.28
N ALA A 226 11.48 16.80 3.35
CA ALA A 226 10.29 15.98 3.59
C ALA A 226 10.58 14.48 3.71
N THR A 227 11.70 14.05 3.12
CA THR A 227 12.09 12.63 3.01
C THR A 227 13.36 12.29 3.80
N ALA A 228 14.03 13.28 4.40
CA ALA A 228 15.36 13.13 5.02
C ALA A 228 16.35 12.41 4.10
N SER A 229 16.23 12.66 2.79
CA SER A 229 16.92 11.92 1.72
C SER A 229 17.89 12.83 0.99
N LYS A 230 18.97 12.22 0.48
CA LYS A 230 19.86 12.90 -0.46
C LYS A 230 19.15 13.01 -1.81
N VAL A 231 19.18 14.21 -2.39
CA VAL A 231 18.69 14.43 -3.75
C VAL A 231 19.90 14.54 -4.68
N GLU A 232 19.91 13.75 -5.74
CA GLU A 232 20.97 13.73 -6.75
C GLU A 232 20.43 14.17 -8.11
N VAL A 233 21.09 15.17 -8.69
CA VAL A 233 20.79 15.63 -10.05
C VAL A 233 21.66 14.84 -11.02
N ILE A 234 21.03 14.04 -11.89
CA ILE A 234 21.70 13.19 -12.87
C ILE A 234 21.43 13.68 -14.30
N SER A 235 22.27 13.23 -15.24
CA SER A 235 22.00 13.42 -16.68
C SER A 235 20.73 12.67 -17.08
N ALA A 236 19.97 13.21 -18.03
CA ALA A 236 18.77 12.54 -18.56
C ALA A 236 19.11 11.18 -19.23
N ASP A 237 20.33 11.04 -19.74
CA ASP A 237 20.83 9.80 -20.36
C ASP A 237 21.23 8.72 -19.34
N ALA A 238 21.25 9.05 -18.04
CA ALA A 238 21.59 8.10 -17.00
C ALA A 238 20.39 7.16 -16.74
N ASN A 239 20.37 6.03 -17.47
CA ASN A 239 19.37 4.98 -17.26
C ASN A 239 19.54 4.33 -15.89
N LYS A 240 18.49 4.37 -15.07
CA LYS A 240 18.34 3.51 -13.89
C LYS A 240 17.41 2.36 -14.24
N ALA A 241 17.66 1.18 -13.69
CA ALA A 241 17.02 -0.08 -14.11
C ALA A 241 15.48 -0.09 -14.05
N ALA A 242 14.85 0.84 -13.31
CA ALA A 242 13.39 0.95 -13.21
C ALA A 242 12.79 2.28 -13.73
N PHE A 243 13.61 3.26 -14.16
CA PHE A 243 13.11 4.53 -14.69
C PHE A 243 14.15 5.19 -15.61
N SER A 244 13.69 5.57 -16.81
CA SER A 244 14.48 6.26 -17.84
C SER A 244 14.01 7.70 -17.95
N PHE A 245 14.84 8.66 -17.55
CA PHE A 245 14.53 10.08 -17.71
C PHE A 245 14.47 10.45 -19.19
N ALA A 246 15.37 9.90 -20.01
CA ALA A 246 15.37 10.10 -21.46
C ALA A 246 14.03 9.69 -22.11
N ASP A 247 13.53 8.49 -21.82
CA ASP A 247 12.25 8.02 -22.38
C ASP A 247 11.08 8.85 -21.83
N TYR A 248 11.11 9.21 -20.55
CA TYR A 248 10.10 10.05 -19.92
C TYR A 248 9.95 11.42 -20.62
N PHE A 249 11.06 12.14 -20.88
CA PHE A 249 10.99 13.41 -21.61
C PHE A 249 10.69 13.24 -23.10
N ALA A 250 11.12 12.13 -23.72
CA ALA A 250 10.79 11.82 -25.10
C ALA A 250 9.27 11.62 -25.30
N SER A 251 8.57 11.05 -24.30
CA SER A 251 7.11 10.91 -24.30
C SER A 251 6.38 12.21 -23.93
N LEU A 252 7.04 13.15 -23.23
CA LEU A 252 6.42 14.40 -22.78
C LEU A 252 6.53 15.58 -23.74
N LYS A 253 7.01 15.41 -24.98
CA LYS A 253 7.34 16.50 -25.94
C LYS A 253 6.35 17.67 -26.03
N GLN A 254 5.05 17.42 -25.86
CA GLN A 254 4.00 18.44 -26.04
C GLN A 254 3.52 19.11 -24.74
N THR A 255 3.98 18.64 -23.58
CA THR A 255 3.57 19.22 -22.29
C THR A 255 4.41 20.45 -21.95
N SER A 256 3.89 21.48 -21.29
CA SER A 256 4.68 22.65 -20.90
C SER A 256 4.68 22.93 -19.40
N GLY A 257 3.95 22.15 -18.61
CA GLY A 257 3.86 22.30 -17.15
C GLY A 257 3.86 20.97 -16.41
N LEU A 258 2.81 20.17 -16.56
CA LEU A 258 2.70 18.86 -15.89
C LEU A 258 3.86 17.93 -16.28
N GLY A 259 4.50 17.31 -15.28
CA GLY A 259 5.57 16.34 -15.52
C GLY A 259 6.93 16.94 -15.83
N ARG A 260 7.09 18.26 -15.73
CA ARG A 260 8.37 18.92 -16.06
C ARG A 260 9.46 18.74 -15.01
N HIS A 261 9.08 18.41 -13.78
CA HIS A 261 10.02 18.15 -12.68
C HIS A 261 9.81 16.75 -12.07
N PRO A 262 10.27 15.68 -12.74
CA PRO A 262 10.22 14.33 -12.19
C PRO A 262 11.28 14.12 -11.11
N PHE A 263 10.88 13.44 -10.04
CA PHE A 263 11.79 12.89 -9.03
C PHE A 263 11.50 11.39 -8.92
N TRP A 264 12.54 10.59 -9.06
CA TRP A 264 12.45 9.14 -9.00
C TRP A 264 13.27 8.58 -7.84
N SER A 265 12.76 7.55 -7.19
CA SER A 265 13.56 6.74 -6.26
C SER A 265 13.24 5.25 -6.40
N GLU A 266 14.20 4.41 -6.05
CA GLU A 266 14.04 2.96 -6.07
C GLU A 266 12.94 2.51 -5.08
N GLU A 267 12.94 3.09 -3.88
CA GLU A 267 11.99 2.76 -2.82
C GLU A 267 11.59 4.04 -2.09
N MET A 268 10.29 4.23 -1.88
CA MET A 268 9.75 5.33 -1.08
C MET A 268 8.76 4.81 -0.04
N SER A 269 8.51 5.57 1.03
CA SER A 269 7.41 5.22 1.95
C SER A 269 6.06 5.42 1.27
N SER A 270 5.75 6.66 0.87
CA SER A 270 4.55 6.97 0.10
C SER A 270 4.69 8.26 -0.70
N ASN A 271 4.62 8.19 -2.03
CA ASN A 271 4.65 9.37 -2.90
C ASN A 271 3.50 10.33 -2.55
N PHE A 272 2.32 9.80 -2.23
CA PHE A 272 1.16 10.58 -1.80
C PHE A 272 1.39 11.28 -0.45
N SER A 273 1.85 10.56 0.57
CA SER A 273 2.05 11.14 1.90
C SER A 273 3.18 12.18 1.92
N ILE A 274 4.24 11.96 1.14
CA ILE A 274 5.32 12.94 0.94
C ILE A 274 4.77 14.18 0.24
N SER A 275 3.99 13.99 -0.82
CA SER A 275 3.30 15.06 -1.54
C SER A 275 2.40 15.91 -0.62
N GLN A 276 1.67 15.29 0.30
CA GLN A 276 0.86 16.02 1.28
C GLN A 276 1.68 16.91 2.21
N LYS A 277 2.88 16.47 2.63
CA LYS A 277 3.77 17.26 3.53
C LYS A 277 4.29 18.53 2.87
N ILE A 278 4.50 18.51 1.55
CA ILE A 278 5.08 19.63 0.80
C ILE A 278 4.03 20.50 0.10
N LEU A 279 2.78 20.04 -0.02
CA LEU A 279 1.73 20.66 -0.84
C LEU A 279 1.56 22.17 -0.59
N SER A 280 1.58 22.62 0.67
CA SER A 280 1.41 24.04 1.02
C SER A 280 2.59 24.93 0.66
N LYS A 281 3.75 24.33 0.36
CA LYS A 281 5.00 25.03 0.02
C LYS A 281 5.38 24.87 -1.45
N LEU A 282 4.60 24.12 -2.24
CA LEU A 282 4.92 23.88 -3.64
C LEU A 282 4.84 25.19 -4.45
N PRO A 283 5.84 25.46 -5.31
CA PRO A 283 5.75 26.53 -6.28
C PRO A 283 4.53 26.33 -7.19
N LYS A 284 3.87 27.43 -7.57
CA LYS A 284 2.85 27.40 -8.62
C LYS A 284 3.47 26.92 -9.91
N HIS A 285 2.73 26.11 -10.64
CA HIS A 285 3.16 25.48 -11.89
C HIS A 285 4.43 24.64 -11.73
N SER A 286 4.65 24.08 -10.53
CA SER A 286 5.85 23.27 -10.25
C SER A 286 5.98 22.06 -11.15
N GLY A 287 4.89 21.53 -11.71
CA GLY A 287 4.96 20.37 -12.61
C GLY A 287 5.54 19.12 -11.95
N LEU A 288 5.55 19.07 -10.61
CA LEU A 288 6.19 18.00 -9.83
C LEU A 288 5.50 16.66 -10.07
N VAL A 289 6.32 15.64 -10.35
CA VAL A 289 5.89 14.23 -10.38
C VAL A 289 6.85 13.41 -9.53
N LEU A 290 6.34 12.75 -8.51
CA LEU A 290 7.09 11.77 -7.72
C LEU A 290 6.83 10.38 -8.28
N VAL A 291 7.89 9.66 -8.63
CA VAL A 291 7.85 8.31 -9.18
C VAL A 291 8.66 7.38 -8.27
N SER A 292 8.18 6.16 -8.04
CA SER A 292 8.94 5.15 -7.31
C SER A 292 8.81 3.77 -7.94
N ALA A 293 9.81 2.90 -7.77
CA ALA A 293 9.67 1.51 -8.18
C ALA A 293 8.91 0.68 -7.13
N ILE A 294 9.06 1.01 -5.84
CA ILE A 294 8.38 0.35 -4.72
C ILE A 294 7.86 1.41 -3.74
N GLN A 295 6.68 1.18 -3.14
CA GLN A 295 6.27 1.92 -1.93
C GLN A 295 5.97 1.01 -0.74
N THR A 296 6.65 1.24 0.38
CA THR A 296 6.51 0.43 1.61
C THR A 296 5.29 0.80 2.46
N ALA A 297 4.79 2.02 2.31
CA ALA A 297 3.67 2.58 3.07
C ALA A 297 2.65 3.28 2.16
N GLY A 298 2.41 2.75 0.96
CA GLY A 298 1.43 3.27 0.01
C GLY A 298 0.05 3.45 0.66
N VAL A 299 -0.62 4.58 0.37
CA VAL A 299 -1.90 4.94 0.99
C VAL A 299 -2.98 5.14 -0.08
N GLY A 300 -4.06 4.39 0.04
CA GLY A 300 -5.28 4.50 -0.75
C GLY A 300 -6.39 5.28 -0.03
N ARG A 301 -7.61 5.20 -0.57
CA ARG A 301 -8.77 5.92 -0.01
C ARG A 301 -9.04 5.50 1.43
N ARG A 302 -9.42 6.48 2.26
CA ARG A 302 -9.73 6.29 3.70
C ARG A 302 -8.59 5.69 4.52
N GLY A 303 -7.34 5.86 4.08
CA GLY A 303 -6.17 5.36 4.81
C GLY A 303 -5.88 3.88 4.60
N ASN A 304 -6.58 3.22 3.67
CA ASN A 304 -6.28 1.83 3.30
C ASN A 304 -4.84 1.71 2.80
N GLN A 305 -4.14 0.64 3.18
CA GLN A 305 -2.83 0.34 2.61
C GLN A 305 -2.98 0.03 1.12
N TRP A 306 -2.23 0.74 0.28
CA TRP A 306 -2.08 0.46 -1.14
C TRP A 306 -0.81 -0.34 -1.37
N LEU A 307 -0.94 -1.50 -1.99
CA LEU A 307 0.20 -2.35 -2.32
C LEU A 307 0.90 -1.80 -3.56
N SER A 308 2.17 -1.48 -3.40
CA SER A 308 2.98 -0.81 -4.41
C SER A 308 4.27 -1.60 -4.71
N PRO A 309 4.15 -2.80 -5.31
CA PRO A 309 5.31 -3.63 -5.63
C PRO A 309 6.05 -3.11 -6.87
N ARG A 310 7.29 -3.58 -7.04
CA ARG A 310 8.09 -3.36 -8.25
C ARG A 310 7.34 -3.82 -9.49
N GLY A 311 7.43 -3.03 -10.56
CA GLY A 311 6.75 -3.29 -11.84
C GLY A 311 5.41 -2.57 -11.98
N ALA A 312 4.85 -2.04 -10.90
CA ALA A 312 3.71 -1.13 -10.97
C ALA A 312 4.17 0.27 -11.41
N ALA A 313 3.30 0.99 -12.15
CA ALA A 313 3.50 2.40 -12.44
C ALA A 313 3.07 3.26 -11.24
N LEU A 314 4.01 3.52 -10.33
CA LEU A 314 3.75 4.21 -9.06
C LEU A 314 4.18 5.68 -9.16
N PHE A 315 3.22 6.58 -9.26
CA PHE A 315 3.50 8.01 -9.31
C PHE A 315 2.45 8.88 -8.63
N THR A 316 2.85 10.09 -8.25
CA THR A 316 1.95 11.15 -7.78
C THR A 316 2.32 12.43 -8.51
N ALA A 317 1.37 12.99 -9.26
CA ALA A 317 1.54 14.20 -10.04
C ALA A 317 0.78 15.36 -9.39
N HIS A 318 1.41 16.54 -9.35
CA HIS A 318 0.81 17.76 -8.83
C HIS A 318 0.22 18.61 -9.96
N LEU A 319 -1.00 19.10 -9.75
CA LEU A 319 -1.77 19.87 -10.72
C LEU A 319 -2.21 21.19 -10.09
N ASP A 320 -1.79 22.30 -10.69
CA ASP A 320 -2.33 23.61 -10.36
C ASP A 320 -3.64 23.83 -11.10
N LEU A 321 -4.72 23.94 -10.34
CA LEU A 321 -6.03 24.25 -10.89
C LEU A 321 -6.20 25.77 -10.96
N PRO A 322 -6.60 26.34 -12.12
CA PRO A 322 -6.69 27.78 -12.32
C PRO A 322 -7.95 28.37 -11.67
N PHE A 323 -8.09 28.23 -10.35
CA PHE A 323 -9.18 28.84 -9.59
C PHE A 323 -8.79 30.26 -9.18
N SER A 324 -9.49 31.26 -9.74
CA SER A 324 -9.39 32.63 -9.23
C SER A 324 -10.06 32.73 -7.86
N ARG A 325 -9.35 33.28 -6.87
CA ARG A 325 -9.92 33.59 -5.54
C ARG A 325 -11.02 34.65 -5.61
N GLU A 326 -11.06 35.44 -6.68
CA GLU A 326 -11.93 36.61 -6.83
C GLU A 326 -13.38 36.25 -7.19
N ARG A 327 -13.66 34.99 -7.57
CA ARG A 327 -15.03 34.50 -7.71
C ARG A 327 -15.19 33.22 -6.91
N GLN A 328 -15.90 33.32 -5.78
CA GLN A 328 -16.50 32.16 -5.11
C GLN A 328 -17.48 31.51 -6.09
N SER A 329 -16.97 30.59 -6.91
CA SER A 329 -17.79 29.84 -7.83
C SER A 329 -18.52 28.76 -7.03
N PHE A 330 -19.84 28.84 -6.98
CA PHE A 330 -20.73 27.79 -6.43
C PHE A 330 -20.49 26.40 -7.08
N TYR A 331 -19.75 26.37 -8.19
CA TYR A 331 -19.36 25.19 -8.96
C TYR A 331 -18.05 24.54 -8.51
N LEU A 332 -17.28 25.13 -7.59
CA LEU A 332 -15.98 24.57 -7.17
C LEU A 332 -16.10 23.14 -6.59
N PRO A 333 -17.06 22.83 -5.70
CA PRO A 333 -17.22 21.46 -5.18
C PRO A 333 -17.59 20.44 -6.27
N HIS A 334 -18.44 20.85 -7.22
CA HIS A 334 -18.82 20.02 -8.36
C HIS A 334 -17.62 19.79 -9.30
N LEU A 335 -16.85 20.83 -9.60
CA LEU A 335 -15.68 20.70 -10.46
C LEU A 335 -14.60 19.83 -9.83
N LEU A 336 -14.39 19.91 -8.51
CA LEU A 336 -13.48 19.03 -7.77
C LEU A 336 -13.93 17.56 -7.81
N SER A 337 -15.24 17.29 -7.73
CA SER A 337 -15.75 15.92 -7.86
C SER A 337 -15.61 15.37 -9.28
N TRP A 338 -15.55 16.22 -10.31
CA TRP A 338 -15.27 15.80 -11.69
C TRP A 338 -13.77 15.60 -11.96
N ILE A 339 -12.91 16.46 -11.41
CA ILE A 339 -11.46 16.39 -11.63
C ILE A 339 -10.85 15.05 -11.17
N GLN A 340 -11.41 14.42 -10.14
CA GLN A 340 -10.95 13.09 -9.69
C GLN A 340 -11.11 11.99 -10.76
N HIS A 341 -11.95 12.20 -11.79
CA HIS A 341 -12.14 11.26 -12.88
C HIS A 341 -11.14 11.44 -14.03
N LEU A 342 -10.47 12.61 -14.12
CA LEU A 342 -9.48 12.86 -15.17
C LEU A 342 -8.29 11.89 -15.11
N PRO A 343 -7.68 11.60 -13.93
CA PRO A 343 -6.64 10.59 -13.85
C PRO A 343 -7.09 9.19 -14.28
N ALA A 344 -8.33 8.79 -13.93
CA ALA A 344 -8.86 7.49 -14.32
C ALA A 344 -9.02 7.37 -15.85
N LEU A 345 -9.54 8.42 -16.48
CA LEU A 345 -9.65 8.49 -17.94
C LEU A 345 -8.26 8.49 -18.60
N ALA A 346 -7.29 9.25 -18.07
CA ALA A 346 -5.94 9.29 -18.60
C ALA A 346 -5.26 7.91 -18.55
N VAL A 347 -5.41 7.19 -17.43
CA VAL A 347 -4.91 5.81 -17.30
C VAL A 347 -5.60 4.88 -18.30
N PHE A 348 -6.92 4.98 -18.47
CA PHE A 348 -7.65 4.17 -19.45
C PHE A 348 -7.15 4.41 -20.88
N LEU A 349 -7.00 5.67 -21.28
CA LEU A 349 -6.51 6.03 -22.61
C LEU A 349 -5.10 5.51 -22.86
N ALA A 350 -4.19 5.68 -21.89
CA ALA A 350 -2.83 5.17 -21.98
C ALA A 350 -2.77 3.64 -22.07
N LEU A 351 -3.59 2.93 -21.27
CA LEU A 351 -3.68 1.48 -21.34
C LEU A 351 -4.27 0.99 -22.66
N ASN A 352 -5.29 1.68 -23.18
CA ASN A 352 -5.89 1.31 -24.46
C ASN A 352 -4.89 1.47 -25.60
N GLU A 353 -4.10 2.55 -25.61
CA GLU A 353 -3.01 2.75 -26.57
C GLU A 353 -1.96 1.62 -26.49
N LEU A 354 -1.49 1.27 -25.29
CA LEU A 354 -0.54 0.17 -25.08
C LEU A 354 -1.11 -1.19 -25.50
N LEU A 355 -2.41 -1.42 -25.27
CA LEU A 355 -3.06 -2.66 -25.67
C LEU A 355 -3.21 -2.75 -27.20
N GLU A 356 -3.58 -1.65 -27.86
CA GLU A 356 -3.68 -1.58 -29.31
C GLU A 356 -2.34 -1.90 -29.97
N GLU A 357 -1.22 -1.40 -29.42
CA GLU A 357 0.14 -1.77 -29.84
C GLU A 357 0.43 -3.27 -29.67
N SER A 358 -0.14 -3.91 -28.65
CA SER A 358 -0.01 -5.35 -28.41
C SER A 358 -1.01 -6.22 -29.19
N GLY A 359 -1.89 -5.62 -30.00
CA GLY A 359 -2.91 -6.33 -30.78
C GLY A 359 -4.17 -6.74 -30.01
N VAL A 360 -4.40 -6.16 -28.83
CA VAL A 360 -5.58 -6.40 -27.96
C VAL A 360 -6.36 -5.09 -27.81
N SER A 361 -7.69 -5.12 -27.74
CA SER A 361 -8.50 -3.90 -27.53
C SER A 361 -9.34 -4.02 -26.26
N MET A 362 -9.26 -3.02 -25.39
CA MET A 362 -10.20 -2.87 -24.27
C MET A 362 -11.48 -2.20 -24.79
N ARG A 363 -12.55 -2.99 -24.94
CA ARG A 363 -13.87 -2.40 -25.16
C ARG A 363 -14.35 -1.81 -23.84
N LEU A 364 -14.66 -0.51 -23.83
CA LEU A 364 -15.60 0.02 -22.83
C LEU A 364 -16.86 -0.83 -22.93
N TRP A 365 -17.31 -1.39 -21.80
CA TRP A 365 -18.64 -1.95 -21.72
C TRP A 365 -19.59 -0.84 -22.17
N ASN A 366 -20.16 -0.99 -23.36
CA ASN A 366 -21.18 -0.08 -23.84
C ASN A 366 -22.26 -0.04 -22.76
N LEU A 367 -22.33 1.07 -22.03
CA LEU A 367 -23.52 1.46 -21.29
C LEU A 367 -24.55 1.82 -22.35
N SER A 368 -25.25 0.77 -22.82
CA SER A 368 -26.48 0.86 -23.61
C SER A 368 -27.64 1.32 -22.73
#